data_AF-A0A7W9BGB5-F1
#
_entry.id   AF-A0A7W9BGB5-F1
#
_cell.length_a   1.000
_cell.length_b   1.000
_cell.length_c   1.000
_cell.angle_alpha   90.00
_cell.angle_beta   90.00
_cell.angle_gamma   90.00
#
_symmetry.space_group_name_H-M   'P 1'
#
loop_
_entity.id
_entity.type
_entity.pdbx_description
1 polymer ?
#
loop_
_entity_poly.entity_id
_entity_poly.type
_entity_poly.pdbx_seq_one_letter_code
_entity_poly.pdbx_strand_id
1 'polypeptide(L)' 'MAYPDPDTLRLVANMARMCARLPVLGDPRPELARYGAQRALEQFAADLEATAANVERQGPGADDESS' A
#
# COMPACT_ATOMS: atom_id res chain seq x y z
N MET A 1 17.20 -8.39 -1.02
CA MET A 1 16.38 -7.44 -0.24
C MET A 1 15.21 -8.23 0.30
N ALA A 2 15.05 -8.38 1.61
CA ALA A 2 13.87 -9.06 2.16
C ALA A 2 12.65 -8.16 1.90
N TYR A 3 11.63 -8.70 1.21
CA TYR A 3 10.36 -7.99 1.10
C TYR A 3 9.73 -7.88 2.50
N PRO A 4 9.10 -6.75 2.84
CA PRO A 4 8.31 -6.65 4.07
C PRO A 4 7.22 -7.75 4.08
N ASP A 5 6.88 -8.22 5.27
CA ASP A 5 5.88 -9.26 5.41
C ASP A 5 4.49 -8.79 4.92
N PRO A 6 3.62 -9.72 4.47
CA PRO A 6 2.31 -9.37 3.92
C PRO A 6 1.40 -8.58 4.88
N ASP A 7 1.51 -8.81 6.19
CA ASP A 7 0.67 -8.13 7.19
C ASP A 7 1.10 -6.68 7.36
N THR A 8 2.41 -6.40 7.36
CA THR A 8 2.95 -5.04 7.30
C THR A 8 2.48 -4.32 6.04
N LEU A 9 2.50 -4.96 4.87
CA LEU A 9 2.02 -4.36 3.62
C LEU A 9 0.53 -3.97 3.70
N ARG A 10 -0.31 -4.85 4.25
CA ARG A 10 -1.75 -4.58 4.47
C ARG A 10 -1.98 -3.49 5.50
N LEU A 11 -1.19 -3.44 6.56
CA LEU A 11 -1.27 -2.39 7.57
C LEU A 11 -1.01 -1.02 6.93
N VAL A 12 0.04 -0.90 6.11
CA VAL A 12 0.37 0.35 5.40
C VAL A 12 -0.73 0.69 4.38
N ALA A 13 -1.29 -0.29 3.67
CA ALA A 13 -2.42 -0.07 2.76
C ALA A 13 -3.63 0.53 3.50
N ASN A 14 -3.96 0.01 4.68
CA ASN A 14 -5.03 0.54 5.51
C ASN A 14 -4.73 1.97 6.01
N MET A 15 -3.48 2.26 6.39
CA MET A 15 -3.07 3.63 6.74
C MET A 15 -3.24 4.60 5.55
N ALA A 16 -2.83 4.20 4.35
CA ALA A 16 -3.00 5.01 3.15
C ALA A 16 -4.48 5.30 2.85
N ARG A 17 -5.37 4.31 3.02
CA ARG A 17 -6.84 4.50 2.90
C ARG A 17 -7.40 5.46 3.94
N MET A 18 -6.93 5.40 5.18
CA MET A 18 -7.33 6.35 6.21
C MET A 18 -6.91 7.77 5.83
N CYS A 19 -5.66 7.95 5.40
CA CYS A 19 -5.14 9.24 4.92
C CYS A 19 -5.94 9.78 3.73
N ALA A 20 -6.36 8.91 2.80
CA ALA A 20 -7.16 9.32 1.63
C ALA A 20 -8.54 9.87 2.03
N ARG A 21 -9.11 9.40 3.15
CA ARG A 21 -10.44 9.77 3.63
C ARG A 21 -10.45 10.90 4.64
N LEU A 22 -9.29 11.23 5.23
CA LEU A 22 -9.20 12.27 6.24
C LEU A 22 -9.42 13.65 5.59
N PRO A 23 -10.49 14.37 5.96
CA PRO A 23 -10.65 15.74 5.52
C PRO A 23 -9.59 16.60 6.20
N VAL A 24 -8.65 17.12 5.43
CA VAL A 24 -7.71 18.12 5.94
C VAL A 24 -8.47 19.45 6.04
N LEU A 25 -8.97 19.75 7.24
CA LEU A 25 -9.59 21.04 7.54
C LEU A 25 -8.56 22.15 7.34
N GLY A 26 -8.92 23.19 6.59
CA GLY A 26 -8.03 24.31 6.32
C GLY A 26 -6.94 24.04 5.28
N ASP A 27 -7.04 22.95 4.51
CA ASP A 27 -6.12 22.69 3.39
C ASP A 27 -6.28 23.76 2.30
N PRO A 28 -5.24 24.58 2.03
CA PRO A 28 -5.33 25.64 1.02
C PRO A 28 -5.19 25.12 -0.42
N ARG A 29 -4.99 23.81 -0.61
CA ARG A 29 -4.77 23.24 -1.95
C ARG A 29 -6.03 23.27 -2.82
N PRO A 30 -5.89 23.49 -4.15
CA PRO A 30 -7.00 23.39 -5.09
C PRO A 30 -7.69 22.02 -5.04
N GLU A 31 -8.98 21.97 -5.35
CA GLU A 31 -9.78 20.74 -5.32
C GLU A 31 -9.18 19.62 -6.18
N LEU A 32 -8.63 19.95 -7.36
CA LEU A 32 -7.96 18.97 -8.22
C LEU A 32 -6.72 18.34 -7.56
N ALA A 33 -5.95 19.14 -6.81
CA ALA A 33 -4.77 18.64 -6.09
C ALA A 33 -5.20 17.74 -4.92
N ARG A 34 -6.31 18.06 -4.25
CA ARG A 34 -6.89 17.21 -3.20
C ARG A 34 -7.38 15.89 -3.75
N TYR A 35 -8.12 15.92 -4.86
CA TYR A 35 -8.58 14.72 -5.55
C TYR A 35 -7.40 13.87 -6.05
N GLY A 36 -6.37 14.50 -6.64
CA GLY A 36 -5.16 13.80 -7.09
C GLY A 36 -4.43 13.12 -5.93
N ALA A 37 -4.29 13.78 -4.79
CA ALA A 37 -3.68 13.21 -3.60
C ALA A 37 -4.49 12.03 -3.04
N GLN A 38 -5.82 12.16 -2.97
CA GLN A 38 -6.71 11.08 -2.58
C GLN A 38 -6.53 9.87 -3.51
N ARG A 39 -6.56 10.10 -4.83
CA ARG A 39 -6.43 9.04 -5.83
C ARG A 39 -5.08 8.33 -5.76
N ALA A 40 -4.00 9.08 -5.54
CA ALA A 40 -2.67 8.52 -5.37
C ALA A 40 -2.58 7.60 -4.13
N LEU A 41 -3.19 8.00 -3.01
CA LEU A 41 -3.23 7.19 -1.79
C LEU A 41 -4.08 5.92 -1.96
N GLU A 42 -5.21 6.02 -2.67
CA GLU A 42 -6.03 4.85 -3.01
C GLU A 42 -5.26 3.86 -3.90
N GLN A 43 -4.57 4.37 -4.92
CA GLN A 43 -3.76 3.53 -5.82
C GLN A 43 -2.61 2.87 -5.06
N PHE A 44 -1.89 3.63 -4.23
CA PHE A 44 -0.81 3.10 -3.41
C PHE A 44 -1.29 1.97 -2.49
N ALA A 45 -2.47 2.12 -1.87
CA ALA A 45 -3.07 1.05 -1.06
C ALA A 45 -3.36 -0.22 -1.90
N ALA A 46 -3.88 -0.06 -3.13
CA ALA A 46 -4.14 -1.19 -4.02
C ALA A 46 -2.84 -1.91 -4.44
N ASP A 47 -1.79 -1.15 -4.73
CA ASP A 47 -0.48 -1.70 -5.12
C ASP A 47 0.16 -2.49 -3.97
N LEU A 48 0.03 -2.00 -2.73
CA LEU A 48 0.48 -2.71 -1.53
C LEU A 48 -0.28 -4.02 -1.30
N GLU A 49 -1.60 -4.03 -1.49
CA GLU A 49 -2.39 -5.26 -1.39
C GLU A 49 -2.03 -6.28 -2.47
N ALA A 50 -1.83 -5.82 -3.71
CA ALA A 50 -1.36 -6.67 -4.80
C ALA A 50 0.03 -7.24 -4.50
N THR A 51 0.91 -6.44 -3.90
CA THR A 51 2.24 -6.87 -3.47
C THR A 51 2.15 -7.90 -2.35
N ALA A 52 1.31 -7.69 -1.34
CA ALA A 52 1.10 -8.65 -0.25
C ALA A 52 0.60 -10.00 -0.79
N ALA A 53 -0.40 -9.97 -1.68
CA ALA A 53 -0.90 -11.18 -2.33
C ALA A 53 0.17 -11.85 -3.21
N ASN A 54 1.11 -11.10 -3.76
CA ASN A 54 2.23 -11.66 -4.52
C ASN A 54 3.27 -12.33 -3.62
N VAL A 55 3.62 -11.71 -2.49
CA VAL A 55 4.54 -12.29 -1.50
C VAL A 55 3.98 -13.60 -0.96
N GLU A 56 2.70 -13.65 -0.62
CA GLU A 56 2.04 -14.88 -0.15
C GLU A 56 2.03 -15.99 -1.20
N ARG A 57 1.81 -15.63 -2.48
CA ARG A 57 1.88 -16.58 -3.59
C ARG A 57 3.27 -17.13 -3.84
N GLN A 58 4.31 -16.36 -3.51
CA GLN A 58 5.71 -16.78 -3.67
C GLN A 58 6.18 -17.68 -2.52
N GLY A 59 5.55 -17.58 -1.33
CA GLY A 59 5.83 -18.44 -0.17
C GLY A 59 7.27 -18.28 0.39
N PRO A 60 7.53 -18.76 1.62
CA PRO A 60 8.90 -18.96 2.09
C PRO A 60 9.43 -20.25 1.46
N GLY A 61 9.99 -20.19 0.24
CA GLY A 61 10.42 -21.43 -0.44
C GLY A 61 10.95 -21.30 -1.86
N ALA A 62 11.84 -20.34 -2.12
CA ALA A 62 12.64 -20.33 -3.37
C ALA A 62 14.14 -20.59 -3.13
N ASP A 63 14.55 -20.93 -1.90
CA ASP A 63 15.97 -21.04 -1.53
C ASP A 63 16.36 -22.38 -0.87
N ASP A 64 15.52 -23.42 -0.93
CA ASP A 64 15.81 -24.74 -0.32
C ASP A 64 15.46 -25.91 -1.26
N GLU A 65 16.08 -25.96 -2.45
CA GLU A 65 16.30 -27.25 -3.16
C GLU A 65 17.42 -27.10 -4.21
N SER A 66 18.67 -27.16 -3.75
CA SER A 66 19.82 -27.55 -4.56
C SER A 66 20.84 -28.16 -3.61
N SER A 67 20.63 -29.43 -3.27
CA SER A 67 21.63 -30.32 -2.66
C SER A 67 21.66 -31.62 -3.44
#